data_AF-A0A3B9PV18-F1
#
_entry.id   AF-A0A3B9PV18-F1
#
_cell.length_a   1.000
_cell.length_b   1.000
_cell.length_c   1.000
_cell.angle_alpha   90.00
_cell.angle_beta   90.00
_cell.angle_gamma   90.00
#
_symmetry.space_group_name_H-M   'P 1'
#
loop_
_entity.id
_entity.type
_entity.pdbx_description
1 polymer ?
#
loop_
_entity_poly.entity_id
_entity_poly.type
_entity_poly.pdbx_seq_one_letter_code
_entity_poly.pdbx_strand_id
1 'polypeptide(L)'
;KSLYLRFNQPELVRTDGSFANGIGSCQVQWTFGNGRVSSEFVFQVKNPISLDRMRLALVIGSPHSSHRLGTTLRQGTEGLRANVEVDDFQASWSAFETVSENPEYRGYSGNVHYIQFLARDHALIMRPGQQYKLILSYEPDVAFADE
;
A
#
# COMPACT_ATOMS: atom_id res chain seq x y z
N LYS A 1 -22.18 -3.93 5.42
CA LYS A 1 -21.81 -2.81 6.32
C LYS A 1 -20.44 -2.31 5.86
N SER A 2 -20.25 -0.99 5.71
CA SER A 2 -19.00 -0.42 5.20
C SER A 2 -18.29 0.36 6.31
N LEU A 3 -16.96 0.28 6.33
CA LEU A 3 -16.07 1.05 7.20
C LEU A 3 -15.33 2.08 6.36
N TYR A 4 -15.19 3.29 6.90
CA TYR A 4 -14.49 4.39 6.25
C TYR A 4 -13.43 4.94 7.21
N LEU A 5 -12.21 5.08 6.73
CA LEU A 5 -11.13 5.75 7.43
C LEU A 5 -10.67 6.92 6.56
N ARG A 6 -10.73 8.14 7.09
CA ARG A 6 -10.26 9.33 6.37
C ARG A 6 -9.47 10.21 7.33
N PHE A 7 -8.31 10.66 6.90
CA PHE A 7 -7.52 11.64 7.62
C PHE A 7 -6.70 12.49 6.66
N ASN A 8 -6.24 13.64 7.13
CA ASN A 8 -5.32 14.50 6.42
C ASN A 8 -3.99 14.49 7.20
N GLN A 9 -2.93 14.07 6.53
CA GLN A 9 -1.56 14.15 7.02
C GLN A 9 -0.98 15.51 6.58
N PRO A 10 -0.92 16.51 7.49
CA PRO A 10 -0.62 17.90 7.11
C PRO A 10 0.84 18.12 6.69
N GLU A 11 1.76 17.27 7.16
CA GLU A 11 3.17 17.25 6.78
C GLU A 11 3.58 15.83 6.40
N LEU A 12 4.33 15.66 5.32
CA LEU A 12 4.91 14.37 4.96
C LEU A 12 5.84 13.85 6.08
N VAL A 13 6.11 12.55 6.09
CA VAL A 13 6.95 11.90 7.11
C VAL A 13 8.17 11.30 6.44
N ARG A 14 9.35 11.49 7.04
CA ARG A 14 10.61 10.90 6.59
C ARG A 14 10.71 9.43 6.99
N THR A 15 11.66 8.72 6.40
CA THR A 15 11.91 7.30 6.70
C THR A 15 12.38 7.04 8.13
N ASP A 16 12.90 8.06 8.81
CA ASP A 16 13.25 8.02 10.24
C ASP A 16 12.07 8.32 11.18
N GLY A 17 10.88 8.55 10.64
CA GLY A 17 9.66 8.88 11.39
C GLY A 17 9.50 10.36 11.75
N SER A 18 10.48 11.22 11.43
CA SER A 18 10.38 12.67 11.66
C SER A 18 9.47 13.34 10.64
N PHE A 19 8.87 14.48 11.02
CA PHE A 19 8.07 15.28 10.09
C PHE A 19 8.96 16.00 9.07
N ALA A 20 8.61 15.85 7.80
CA ALA A 20 9.19 16.56 6.67
C ALA A 20 8.50 17.92 6.48
N ASN A 21 8.69 18.79 7.47
CA ASN A 21 8.02 20.10 7.56
C ASN A 21 8.25 20.95 6.31
N GLY A 22 7.16 21.53 5.79
CA GLY A 22 7.21 22.49 4.70
C GLY A 22 7.29 21.87 3.30
N ILE A 23 7.28 20.53 3.18
CA ILE A 23 7.34 19.87 1.86
C ILE A 23 5.95 19.75 1.23
N GLY A 24 4.99 19.19 1.97
CA GLY A 24 3.69 18.85 1.40
C GLY A 24 2.79 18.11 2.38
N SER A 25 1.62 17.70 1.90
CA SER A 25 0.61 16.97 2.67
C SER A 25 0.10 15.77 1.88
N CYS A 26 -0.57 14.86 2.58
CA CYS A 26 -1.27 13.72 1.98
C CYS A 26 -2.65 13.56 2.61
N GLN A 27 -3.71 13.70 1.82
CA GLN A 27 -5.03 13.26 2.24
C GLN A 27 -5.16 11.77 1.94
N VAL A 28 -5.60 11.01 2.95
CA VAL A 28 -5.76 9.56 2.86
C VAL A 28 -7.20 9.19 3.12
N GLN A 29 -7.72 8.32 2.27
CA GLN A 29 -9.01 7.67 2.47
C GLN A 29 -8.93 6.19 2.18
N TRP A 30 -9.52 5.40 3.07
CA TRP A 30 -9.78 3.99 2.89
C TRP A 30 -11.28 3.71 3.05
N THR A 31 -11.80 2.87 2.16
CA THR A 31 -13.16 2.35 2.23
C THR A 31 -13.08 0.83 2.23
N PHE A 32 -13.72 0.19 3.19
CA PHE A 32 -13.82 -1.26 3.31
C PHE A 32 -15.28 -1.67 3.26
N GLY A 33 -15.68 -2.52 2.33
CA GLY A 33 -17.05 -2.99 2.27
C GLY A 33 -17.34 -3.81 1.02
N ASN A 34 -18.35 -4.68 1.10
CA ASN A 34 -18.83 -5.48 -0.02
C ASN A 34 -17.74 -6.32 -0.71
N GLY A 35 -16.79 -6.87 0.05
CA GLY A 35 -15.66 -7.65 -0.48
C GLY A 35 -14.58 -6.83 -1.19
N ARG A 36 -14.72 -5.50 -1.24
CA ARG A 36 -13.78 -4.59 -1.88
C ARG A 36 -13.15 -3.66 -0.84
N VAL A 37 -11.88 -3.36 -1.07
CA VAL A 37 -11.13 -2.31 -0.37
C VAL A 37 -10.74 -1.28 -1.41
N SER A 38 -10.93 0.00 -1.12
CA SER A 38 -10.45 1.09 -1.96
C SER A 38 -9.59 2.04 -1.14
N SER A 39 -8.47 2.47 -1.70
CA SER A 39 -7.58 3.47 -1.12
C SER A 39 -7.42 4.65 -2.06
N GLU A 40 -7.49 5.85 -1.52
CA GLU A 40 -7.19 7.10 -2.21
C GLU A 40 -6.12 7.88 -1.43
N PHE A 41 -5.06 8.26 -2.12
CA PHE A 41 -4.00 9.13 -1.64
C PHE A 41 -3.94 10.37 -2.53
N VAL A 42 -4.06 11.54 -1.94
CA VAL A 42 -3.97 12.82 -2.66
C VAL A 42 -2.83 13.62 -2.07
N PHE A 43 -1.76 13.74 -2.84
CA PHE A 43 -0.56 14.48 -2.46
C PHE A 43 -0.61 15.91 -2.99
N GLN A 44 -0.13 16.84 -2.18
CA GLN A 44 0.09 18.23 -2.56
C GLN A 44 1.46 18.67 -2.03
N VAL A 45 2.15 19.53 -2.79
CA VAL A 45 3.44 20.09 -2.41
C VAL A 45 3.32 21.58 -2.18
N LYS A 46 4.07 22.12 -1.22
CA LYS A 46 4.07 23.55 -0.89
C LYS A 46 4.99 24.36 -1.79
N ASN A 47 6.06 23.74 -2.27
CA ASN A 47 7.04 24.31 -3.20
C ASN A 47 7.27 23.34 -4.37
N PRO A 48 7.72 23.81 -5.55
CA PRO A 48 8.11 22.92 -6.63
C PRO A 48 9.21 21.96 -6.17
N ILE A 49 9.03 20.67 -6.40
CA ILE A 49 9.96 19.62 -5.95
C ILE A 49 10.10 18.52 -7.01
N SER A 50 11.27 17.90 -7.06
CA SER A 50 11.48 16.65 -7.80
C SER A 50 11.16 15.47 -6.90
N LEU A 51 10.19 14.66 -7.29
CA LEU A 51 9.99 13.32 -6.76
C LEU A 51 10.85 12.36 -7.59
N ASP A 52 12.01 12.00 -7.07
CA ASP A 52 12.97 11.19 -7.83
C ASP A 52 12.51 9.74 -7.99
N ARG A 53 11.85 9.20 -6.97
CA ARG A 53 11.33 7.82 -6.94
C ARG A 53 10.06 7.73 -6.10
N MET A 54 9.21 6.79 -6.48
CA MET A 54 8.00 6.43 -5.74
C MET A 54 7.88 4.91 -5.68
N ARG A 55 7.40 4.40 -4.54
CA ARG A 55 7.03 3.00 -4.40
C ARG A 55 5.83 2.85 -3.47
N LEU A 56 4.89 2.00 -3.85
CA LEU A 56 3.87 1.43 -2.98
C LEU A 56 4.13 -0.08 -2.88
N ALA A 57 4.28 -0.58 -1.67
CA ALA A 57 4.48 -2.01 -1.42
C ALA A 57 3.13 -2.70 -1.24
N LEU A 58 2.85 -3.70 -2.07
CA LEU A 58 1.78 -4.66 -1.89
C LEU A 58 2.37 -5.88 -1.19
N VAL A 59 2.09 -5.98 0.11
CA VAL A 59 2.63 -7.05 0.97
C VAL A 59 1.57 -8.14 1.12
N ILE A 60 1.96 -9.37 0.78
CA ILE A 60 1.11 -10.55 0.86
C ILE A 60 1.60 -11.41 2.03
N GLY A 61 0.85 -11.34 3.12
CA GLY A 61 1.11 -12.13 4.32
C GLY A 61 0.61 -13.57 4.21
N SER A 62 1.25 -14.45 4.98
CA SER A 62 0.85 -15.83 5.24
C SER A 62 0.54 -16.01 6.72
N PRO A 63 -0.39 -16.93 7.09
CA PRO A 63 -0.66 -17.22 8.50
C PRO A 63 0.58 -17.71 9.24
N HIS A 64 0.62 -17.50 10.55
CA HIS A 64 1.68 -18.03 11.40
C HIS A 64 1.78 -19.57 11.25
N SER A 65 3.00 -20.09 11.14
CA SER A 65 3.24 -21.53 10.92
C SER A 65 2.84 -22.42 12.10
N SER A 66 3.10 -21.99 13.35
CA SER A 66 2.77 -22.73 14.58
C SER A 66 1.60 -22.18 15.41
N HIS A 67 1.24 -20.90 15.27
CA HIS A 67 0.29 -20.20 16.13
C HIS A 67 -0.90 -19.66 15.32
N ARG A 68 -1.62 -20.58 14.67
CA ARG A 68 -2.86 -20.27 13.94
C ARG A 68 -3.98 -21.21 14.35
N LEU A 69 -5.22 -20.75 14.21
CA LEU A 69 -6.39 -21.61 14.27
C LEU A 69 -6.76 -22.00 12.82
N GLY A 70 -7.45 -23.12 12.61
CA GLY A 70 -7.89 -23.48 11.25
C GLY A 70 -8.84 -22.46 10.64
N THR A 71 -9.56 -21.72 11.49
CA THR A 71 -10.43 -20.59 11.10
C THR A 71 -9.67 -19.26 10.89
N THR A 72 -8.34 -19.26 10.99
CA THR A 72 -7.54 -18.08 10.65
C THR A 72 -7.70 -17.78 9.17
N LEU A 73 -8.01 -16.51 8.87
CA LEU A 73 -8.10 -16.03 7.50
C LEU A 73 -6.70 -15.94 6.89
N ARG A 74 -6.57 -16.43 5.67
CA ARG A 74 -5.39 -16.29 4.82
C ARG A 74 -5.79 -15.72 3.47
N GLN A 75 -4.80 -15.32 2.71
CA GLN A 75 -5.01 -15.05 1.31
C GLN A 75 -5.30 -16.35 0.54
N GLY A 76 -6.30 -16.31 -0.33
CA GLY A 76 -6.61 -17.37 -1.29
C GLY A 76 -5.67 -17.35 -2.51
N THR A 77 -5.95 -18.19 -3.51
CA THR A 77 -5.04 -18.38 -4.66
C THR A 77 -5.02 -17.17 -5.59
N GLU A 78 -6.09 -16.38 -5.63
CA GLU A 78 -6.21 -15.22 -6.53
C GLU A 78 -5.57 -13.94 -5.97
N GLY A 79 -5.03 -13.99 -4.76
CA GLY A 79 -4.24 -12.89 -4.19
C GLY A 79 -5.07 -11.69 -3.71
N LEU A 80 -4.46 -10.49 -3.73
CA LEU A 80 -5.16 -9.23 -3.36
C LEU A 80 -5.98 -8.64 -4.51
N ARG A 81 -5.78 -9.11 -5.75
CA ARG A 81 -6.41 -8.58 -6.97
C ARG A 81 -6.39 -7.05 -7.00
N ALA A 82 -5.20 -6.48 -6.85
CA ALA A 82 -5.00 -5.02 -6.83
C ALA A 82 -5.22 -4.45 -8.24
N ASN A 83 -6.01 -3.39 -8.33
CA ASN A 83 -6.23 -2.62 -9.55
C ASN A 83 -5.86 -1.15 -9.32
N VAL A 84 -5.20 -0.54 -10.30
CA VAL A 84 -4.86 0.88 -10.29
C VAL A 84 -5.99 1.63 -11.00
N GLU A 85 -6.77 2.40 -10.24
CA GLU A 85 -7.89 3.18 -10.76
C GLU A 85 -7.43 4.55 -11.27
N VAL A 86 -6.50 5.19 -10.55
CA VAL A 86 -5.88 6.46 -10.92
C VAL A 86 -4.42 6.43 -10.48
N ASP A 87 -3.52 6.87 -11.36
CA ASP A 87 -2.11 7.00 -11.05
C ASP A 87 -1.49 8.21 -11.77
N ASP A 88 -1.49 9.35 -11.09
CA ASP A 88 -0.83 10.57 -11.58
C ASP A 88 0.71 10.48 -11.50
N PHE A 89 1.25 9.43 -10.87
CA PHE A 89 2.68 9.19 -10.76
C PHE A 89 3.24 8.37 -11.92
N GLN A 90 2.38 7.76 -12.74
CA GLN A 90 2.77 6.93 -13.89
C GLN A 90 3.78 5.84 -13.48
N ALA A 91 3.45 5.13 -12.41
CA ALA A 91 4.21 4.02 -11.89
C ALA A 91 3.91 2.73 -12.68
N SER A 92 4.74 1.70 -12.43
CA SER A 92 4.61 0.39 -13.05
C SER A 92 4.78 -0.71 -12.01
N TRP A 93 4.07 -1.81 -12.17
CA TRP A 93 4.20 -2.97 -11.29
C TRP A 93 5.52 -3.69 -11.54
N SER A 94 6.25 -3.97 -10.47
CA SER A 94 7.40 -4.86 -10.50
C SER A 94 6.97 -6.33 -10.59
N ALA A 95 7.94 -7.20 -10.83
CA ALA A 95 7.77 -8.63 -10.57
C ALA A 95 7.51 -8.88 -9.07
N PHE A 96 6.88 -10.02 -8.78
CA PHE A 96 6.74 -10.51 -7.41
C PHE A 96 8.08 -10.98 -6.87
N GLU A 97 8.39 -10.61 -5.63
CA GLU A 97 9.51 -11.12 -4.86
C GLU A 97 8.99 -12.13 -3.84
N THR A 98 9.55 -13.35 -3.82
CA THR A 98 9.23 -14.36 -2.80
C THR A 98 10.18 -14.18 -1.62
N VAL A 99 9.65 -13.86 -0.45
CA VAL A 99 10.43 -13.52 0.75
C VAL A 99 10.16 -14.44 1.93
N SER A 100 9.45 -15.54 1.72
CA SER A 100 9.01 -16.48 2.76
C SER A 100 10.17 -17.07 3.56
N GLU A 101 11.32 -17.32 2.94
CA GLU A 101 12.45 -17.88 3.67
C GLU A 101 13.31 -16.81 4.37
N ASN A 102 13.02 -15.52 4.17
CA ASN A 102 13.79 -14.44 4.75
C ASN A 102 13.26 -14.06 6.16
N PRO A 103 14.06 -14.26 7.23
CA PRO A 103 13.62 -13.99 8.59
C PRO A 103 13.33 -12.52 8.88
N GLU A 104 13.90 -11.58 8.12
CA GLU A 104 13.67 -10.14 8.27
C GLU A 104 12.23 -9.71 7.93
N TYR A 105 11.49 -10.57 7.21
CA TYR A 105 10.10 -10.33 6.82
C TYR A 105 9.08 -11.07 7.70
N ARG A 106 9.54 -11.65 8.81
CA ARG A 106 8.67 -12.31 9.78
C ARG A 106 8.14 -11.30 10.80
N GLY A 107 6.84 -11.34 11.05
CA GLY A 107 6.19 -10.55 12.08
C GLY A 107 5.41 -11.42 13.06
N TYR A 108 4.85 -10.79 14.09
CA TYR A 108 4.05 -11.49 15.11
C TYR A 108 2.80 -12.17 14.54
N SER A 109 2.27 -11.67 13.42
CA SER A 109 1.08 -12.22 12.76
C SER A 109 1.38 -13.37 11.78
N GLY A 110 2.65 -13.74 11.61
CA GLY A 110 3.10 -14.69 10.60
C GLY A 110 4.14 -14.10 9.67
N ASN A 111 4.32 -14.75 8.53
CA ASN A 111 5.41 -14.44 7.61
C ASN A 111 4.90 -13.71 6.36
N VAL A 112 5.72 -12.89 5.73
CA VAL A 112 5.40 -12.37 4.38
C VAL A 112 5.82 -13.41 3.35
N HIS A 113 4.94 -13.71 2.40
CA HIS A 113 5.20 -14.66 1.33
C HIS A 113 5.65 -13.94 0.06
N TYR A 114 4.85 -12.96 -0.40
CA TYR A 114 5.21 -12.13 -1.56
C TYR A 114 5.23 -10.64 -1.22
N ILE A 115 6.11 -9.92 -1.91
CA ILE A 115 6.06 -8.46 -2.04
C ILE A 115 6.02 -8.11 -3.52
N GLN A 116 5.18 -7.15 -3.87
CA GLN A 116 5.18 -6.54 -5.19
C GLN A 116 5.19 -5.01 -5.02
N PHE A 117 5.92 -4.29 -5.85
CA PHE A 117 5.96 -2.84 -5.79
C PHE A 117 5.27 -2.24 -7.01
N LEU A 118 4.38 -1.28 -6.77
CA LEU A 118 4.03 -0.29 -7.79
C LEU A 118 5.06 0.82 -7.67
N ALA A 119 5.92 0.99 -8.67
CA ALA A 119 7.09 1.85 -8.56
C ALA A 119 7.27 2.78 -9.77
N ARG A 120 7.78 3.97 -9.47
CA ARG A 120 8.32 4.91 -10.45
C ARG A 120 9.80 5.11 -10.14
N ASP A 121 10.64 4.84 -11.12
CA ASP A 121 12.10 4.86 -11.01
C ASP A 121 12.76 6.10 -11.65
N HIS A 122 11.95 7.02 -12.16
CA HIS A 122 12.37 8.25 -12.83
C HIS A 122 11.69 9.48 -12.23
N ALA A 123 12.28 10.66 -12.42
CA ALA A 123 11.85 11.88 -11.76
C ALA A 123 10.45 12.35 -12.21
N LEU A 124 9.66 12.88 -11.27
CA LEU A 124 8.41 13.60 -11.51
C LEU A 124 8.51 14.99 -10.88
N ILE A 125 8.31 16.04 -11.67
CA ILE A 125 8.26 17.41 -11.14
C ILE A 125 6.87 17.68 -10.57
N MET A 126 6.80 17.80 -9.25
CA MET A 126 5.58 18.16 -8.53
C MET A 126 5.50 19.68 -8.34
N ARG A 127 4.33 20.27 -8.58
CA ARG A 127 4.11 21.72 -8.56
C ARG A 127 3.06 22.11 -7.51
N PRO A 128 3.24 23.23 -6.79
CA PRO A 128 2.21 23.75 -5.89
C PRO A 128 0.92 24.06 -6.64
N GLY A 129 -0.21 23.87 -5.97
CA GLY A 129 -1.55 24.06 -6.54
C GLY A 129 -2.07 22.87 -7.37
N GLN A 130 -1.21 21.92 -7.74
CA GLN A 130 -1.62 20.67 -8.36
C GLN A 130 -1.81 19.57 -7.31
N GLN A 131 -2.82 18.72 -7.51
CA GLN A 131 -3.01 17.49 -6.77
C GLN A 131 -2.43 16.32 -7.58
N TYR A 132 -1.79 15.39 -6.88
CA TYR A 132 -1.25 14.16 -7.44
C TYR A 132 -1.93 12.99 -6.74
N LYS A 133 -2.73 12.22 -7.49
CA LYS A 133 -3.59 11.18 -6.95
C LYS A 133 -3.06 9.80 -7.26
N LEU A 134 -3.20 8.93 -6.27
CA LEU A 134 -3.07 7.49 -6.43
C LEU A 134 -4.30 6.83 -5.84
N ILE A 135 -5.09 6.16 -6.68
CA ILE A 135 -6.29 5.44 -6.27
C ILE A 135 -6.13 3.98 -6.67
N LEU A 136 -6.23 3.10 -5.67
CA LEU A 136 -6.21 1.66 -5.88
C LEU A 136 -7.49 1.05 -5.36
N SER A 137 -7.88 -0.06 -5.98
CA SER A 137 -8.88 -0.96 -5.43
C SER A 137 -8.30 -2.36 -5.30
N TYR A 138 -8.88 -3.11 -4.37
CA TYR A 138 -8.51 -4.48 -4.07
C TYR A 138 -9.79 -5.27 -3.88
N GLU A 139 -9.80 -6.48 -4.39
CA GLU A 139 -10.85 -7.46 -4.12
C GLU A 139 -10.13 -8.68 -3.53
N PRO A 140 -9.75 -8.66 -2.24
CA PRO A 140 -8.92 -9.73 -1.69
C PRO A 140 -9.63 -11.07 -1.81
N ASP A 141 -8.94 -12.08 -2.32
CA ASP A 141 -9.36 -13.46 -2.19
C ASP A 141 -8.96 -13.97 -0.81
N VAL A 142 -9.94 -14.50 -0.08
CA VAL A 142 -9.79 -14.85 1.34
C VAL A 142 -10.26 -16.29 1.53
N ALA A 143 -9.41 -17.10 2.15
CA ALA A 143 -9.67 -18.49 2.47
C ALA A 143 -9.36 -18.78 3.93
N PHE A 144 -9.83 -19.91 4.45
CA PHE A 144 -9.38 -20.42 5.74
C PHE A 144 -8.00 -21.07 5.63
N ALA A 145 -7.22 -21.02 6.71
CA ALA A 145 -5.84 -21.50 6.71
C ALA A 145 -5.72 -23.02 6.56
N ASP A 146 -6.72 -23.76 7.05
CA ASP A 146 -6.76 -25.23 7.05
C ASP A 146 -7.93 -25.79 6.20
N GLU A 147 -8.44 -24.99 5.25
CA GLU A 147 -9.22 -25.47 4.09
C GLU A 147 -8.31 -25.89 2.93
#